data_AF-A0A644V6J1-F1
#
_entry.id   AF-A0A644V6J1-F1
#
_cell.length_a   1.000
_cell.length_b   1.000
_cell.length_c   1.000
_cell.angle_alpha   90.00
_cell.angle_beta   90.00
_cell.angle_gamma   90.00
#
_symmetry.space_group_name_H-M   'P 1'
#
loop_
_entity.id
_entity.type
_entity.pdbx_description
1 polymer ?
#
loop_
_entity_poly.entity_id
_entity_poly.type
_entity_poly.pdbx_seq_one_letter_code
_entity_poly.pdbx_strand_id
1 'polypeptide(L)'
;MRKLLAFFLLLGMSASAQVAINIDNSAPDPSAMLDIKSTNRGFLAPRMSEAQRNAIVTPAAGLVVFQTNSSPGLYINSGTPELPSWNLVGSNSGYWQSSGSDIYYNLGKVGIGTSTPNASLSVSNTSLQGIATAGSFQIGPSDTYNLVCDNNEVQARNNGTGSTLYLQYWGGNIDLCSSGGTSGFYGPVNMYSNLTAYGRIGIKTNPNYDLDINSTSYTAANIYSPYNGGTTTQVIAGGTTAGTWAFYAYATTLGFAAYFSGNIYCTGSYLPSDEKLKDNIQPMKNSLDKIMQLDVVTYNYNTTGFPELNLPTDRQIGFTAQNLESAFPELVKLNPPKKEQPVEFKAVNYTGLIPVLTEAIQEQQSLIEKMQMKIDELEKIINSQH
;
A
#
# COMPACT_ATOMS: atom_id res chain seq x y z
N MET A 1 96.92 45.90 52.67
CA MET A 1 97.56 46.24 51.38
C MET A 1 96.99 45.33 50.30
N ARG A 2 96.45 45.91 49.20
CA ARG A 2 96.47 45.44 47.79
C ARG A 2 96.04 43.97 47.54
N LYS A 3 95.05 43.63 46.68
CA LYS A 3 94.77 44.11 45.32
C LYS A 3 93.34 43.76 44.88
N LEU A 4 92.75 44.66 44.09
CA LEU A 4 91.69 44.41 43.12
C LEU A 4 91.99 43.18 42.25
N LEU A 5 91.00 42.31 42.03
CA LEU A 5 90.93 41.46 40.83
C LEU A 5 89.55 41.72 40.19
N ALA A 6 89.55 42.55 39.14
CA ALA A 6 88.36 42.86 38.37
C ALA A 6 88.02 41.66 37.48
N PHE A 7 86.83 41.08 37.69
CA PHE A 7 86.25 40.04 36.86
C PHE A 7 85.52 40.73 35.70
N PHE A 8 86.03 40.60 34.48
CA PHE A 8 85.40 41.16 33.27
C PHE A 8 84.23 40.25 32.88
N LEU A 9 83.01 40.62 33.26
CA LEU A 9 81.79 39.94 32.84
C LEU A 9 81.45 40.40 31.41
N LEU A 10 81.78 39.58 30.41
CA LEU A 10 81.36 39.81 29.02
C LEU A 10 79.85 39.56 28.93
N LEU A 11 79.04 40.61 29.08
CA LEU A 11 77.63 40.60 28.70
C LEU A 11 77.54 40.50 27.18
N GLY A 12 77.27 39.29 26.68
CA GLY A 12 76.90 39.08 25.28
C GLY A 12 75.57 39.77 25.01
N MET A 13 75.60 40.97 24.45
CA MET A 13 74.40 41.62 23.93
C MET A 13 74.04 40.96 22.60
N SER A 14 73.04 40.06 22.62
CA SER A 14 72.36 39.61 21.41
C SER A 14 71.55 40.77 20.85
N ALA A 15 72.04 41.46 19.83
CA ALA A 15 71.23 42.41 19.09
C ALA A 15 70.27 41.64 18.17
N SER A 16 68.97 41.67 18.48
CA SER A 16 67.94 41.14 17.58
C SER A 16 67.74 42.11 16.41
N ALA A 17 67.98 41.64 15.18
CA ALA A 17 67.85 42.43 13.94
C ALA A 17 66.40 42.43 13.39
N GLN A 18 65.38 42.63 14.24
CA GLN A 18 63.99 42.73 13.80
C GLN A 18 63.66 44.15 13.34
N VAL A 19 62.88 44.28 12.28
CA VAL A 19 62.40 45.57 11.76
C VAL A 19 60.97 45.78 12.22
N ALA A 20 60.73 46.81 13.03
CA ALA A 20 59.39 47.27 13.37
C ALA A 20 59.08 48.57 12.62
N ILE A 21 57.92 48.62 11.95
CA ILE A 21 57.38 49.82 11.33
C ILE A 21 56.04 50.12 12.01
N ASN A 22 56.08 51.00 13.01
CA ASN A 22 54.91 51.44 13.78
C ASN A 22 55.09 52.89 14.24
N ILE A 23 54.03 53.46 14.83
CA ILE A 23 54.01 54.85 15.35
C ILE A 23 53.92 54.91 16.87
N ASP A 24 53.76 53.76 17.53
CA ASP A 24 53.54 53.63 18.98
C ASP A 24 54.76 53.06 19.71
N ASN A 25 55.87 52.81 19.00
CA ASN A 25 57.11 52.22 19.50
C ASN A 25 56.91 50.85 20.18
N SER A 26 55.86 50.10 19.85
CA SER A 26 55.72 48.74 20.37
C SER A 26 56.86 47.86 19.86
N ALA A 27 57.36 46.96 20.71
CA ALA A 27 58.31 45.93 20.29
C ALA A 27 57.69 45.09 19.15
N PRO A 28 58.47 44.71 18.11
CA PRO A 28 57.98 43.81 17.08
C PRO A 28 57.63 42.45 17.68
N ASP A 29 56.68 41.75 17.06
CA ASP A 29 56.36 40.37 17.44
C ASP A 29 57.64 39.50 17.42
N PRO A 30 57.91 38.70 18.47
CA PRO A 30 59.12 37.87 18.54
C PRO A 30 59.28 36.87 17.37
N SER A 31 58.19 36.52 16.69
CA SER A 31 58.20 35.62 15.54
C SER A 31 58.45 36.31 14.19
N ALA A 32 58.38 37.65 14.14
CA ALA A 32 58.46 38.42 12.91
C ALA A 32 59.86 39.00 12.68
N MET A 33 60.38 38.87 11.45
CA MET A 33 61.57 39.62 11.02
C MET A 33 61.19 41.06 10.60
N LEU A 34 59.96 41.25 10.10
CA LEU A 34 59.35 42.53 9.78
C LEU A 34 57.94 42.56 10.38
N ASP A 35 57.70 43.49 11.30
CA ASP A 35 56.40 43.75 11.90
C ASP A 35 55.91 45.14 11.50
N ILE A 36 54.71 45.23 10.93
CA ILE A 36 54.10 46.48 10.49
C ILE A 36 52.80 46.65 11.27
N LYS A 37 52.75 47.65 12.15
CA LYS A 37 51.58 47.96 12.97
C LYS A 37 51.05 49.35 12.65
N SER A 38 49.82 49.41 12.17
CA SER A 38 49.09 50.65 11.95
C SER A 38 47.59 50.42 12.11
N THR A 39 46.89 51.40 12.66
CA THR A 39 45.42 51.39 12.78
C THR A 39 44.73 52.13 11.63
N ASN A 40 45.49 52.79 10.74
CA ASN A 40 44.94 53.63 9.67
C ASN A 40 45.70 53.54 8.32
N ARG A 41 46.77 52.73 8.24
CA ARG A 41 47.53 52.45 7.00
C ARG A 41 47.70 50.94 6.86
N GLY A 42 47.89 50.48 5.62
CA GLY A 42 48.12 49.07 5.30
C GLY A 42 49.46 48.84 4.60
N PHE A 43 49.75 47.58 4.32
CA PHE A 43 50.88 47.17 3.48
C PHE A 43 50.45 47.09 2.01
N LEU A 44 51.14 47.82 1.13
CA LEU A 44 51.02 47.66 -0.32
C LEU A 44 52.11 46.72 -0.82
N ALA A 45 51.74 45.47 -1.09
CA ALA A 45 52.64 44.51 -1.74
C ALA A 45 53.09 45.02 -3.13
N PRO A 46 54.29 44.64 -3.62
CA PRO A 46 54.76 45.00 -4.95
C PRO A 46 53.71 44.72 -6.03
N ARG A 47 53.34 45.75 -6.78
CA ARG A 47 52.25 45.71 -7.76
C ARG A 47 52.82 45.54 -9.16
N MET A 48 52.30 44.56 -9.91
CA MET A 48 52.81 44.24 -11.25
C MET A 48 51.74 43.55 -12.10
N SER A 49 51.89 43.54 -13.42
CA SER A 49 51.04 42.75 -14.32
C SER A 49 51.37 41.25 -14.25
N GLU A 50 50.48 40.40 -14.78
CA GLU A 50 50.72 38.96 -14.91
C GLU A 50 52.03 38.65 -15.65
N ALA A 51 52.28 39.35 -16.76
CA ALA A 51 53.50 39.19 -17.54
C ALA A 51 54.76 39.57 -16.73
N GLN A 52 54.67 40.66 -15.95
CA GLN A 52 55.78 41.09 -15.09
C GLN A 52 56.02 40.13 -13.91
N ARG A 53 54.96 39.59 -13.31
CA ARG A 53 55.05 38.55 -12.27
C ARG A 53 55.71 37.28 -12.81
N ASN A 54 55.25 36.81 -13.96
CA ASN A 54 55.78 35.60 -14.59
C ASN A 54 57.23 35.80 -15.09
N ALA A 55 57.66 37.05 -15.29
CA ALA A 55 59.03 37.40 -15.65
C ALA A 55 60.00 37.52 -14.45
N ILE A 56 59.52 37.36 -13.20
CA ILE A 56 60.42 37.31 -12.04
C ILE A 56 61.28 36.05 -12.18
N VAL A 57 62.60 36.24 -12.30
CA VAL A 57 63.56 35.14 -12.38
C VAL A 57 63.74 34.56 -10.98
N THR A 58 63.61 33.23 -10.85
CA THR A 58 63.81 32.49 -9.59
C THR A 58 63.06 33.07 -8.38
N PRO A 59 61.74 33.29 -8.44
CA PRO A 59 60.99 33.86 -7.33
C PRO A 59 61.03 32.93 -6.11
N ALA A 60 61.34 33.47 -4.93
CA ALA A 60 61.37 32.67 -3.71
C ALA A 60 60.02 31.98 -3.44
N ALA A 61 60.06 30.79 -2.82
CA ALA A 61 58.86 30.18 -2.25
C ALA A 61 58.30 31.11 -1.15
N GLY A 62 56.99 31.35 -1.16
CA GLY A 62 56.32 32.30 -0.28
C GLY A 62 56.39 33.76 -0.73
N LEU A 63 56.99 34.08 -1.89
CA LEU A 63 57.01 35.45 -2.42
C LEU A 63 55.58 35.96 -2.64
N VAL A 64 55.26 37.13 -2.08
CA VAL A 64 53.93 37.76 -2.18
C VAL A 64 53.98 38.99 -3.09
N VAL A 65 53.08 39.05 -4.06
CA VAL A 65 52.92 40.18 -4.99
C VAL A 65 51.45 40.50 -5.20
N PHE A 66 51.13 41.71 -5.64
CA PHE A 66 49.79 42.07 -6.09
C PHE A 66 49.75 42.12 -7.62
N GLN A 67 48.98 41.22 -8.25
CA GLN A 67 48.74 41.25 -9.69
C GLN A 67 47.68 42.31 -10.03
N THR A 68 47.94 43.15 -11.04
CA THR A 68 47.07 44.28 -11.39
C THR A 68 46.09 44.03 -12.54
N ASN A 69 46.25 42.94 -13.30
CA ASN A 69 45.42 42.56 -14.45
C ASN A 69 45.11 41.05 -14.46
N SER A 70 44.37 40.56 -15.48
CA SER A 70 44.14 39.12 -15.74
C SER A 70 43.83 38.27 -14.48
N SER A 71 42.78 38.64 -13.74
CA SER A 71 42.53 38.26 -12.33
C SER A 71 43.37 39.06 -11.31
N PRO A 72 43.05 40.35 -11.07
CA PRO A 72 43.75 41.15 -10.08
C PRO A 72 43.60 40.61 -8.65
N GLY A 73 44.67 40.64 -7.87
CA GLY A 73 44.63 40.19 -6.46
C GLY A 73 46.01 39.92 -5.87
N LEU A 74 46.02 39.49 -4.61
CA LEU A 74 47.25 39.11 -3.90
C LEU A 74 47.64 37.69 -4.29
N TYR A 75 48.84 37.48 -4.82
CA TYR A 75 49.35 36.17 -5.19
C TYR A 75 50.54 35.79 -4.31
N ILE A 76 50.60 34.51 -3.94
CA ILE A 76 51.77 33.90 -3.30
C ILE A 76 52.38 32.85 -4.23
N ASN A 77 53.70 32.83 -4.35
CA ASN A 77 54.39 31.71 -4.99
C ASN A 77 54.43 30.53 -4.01
N SER A 78 53.57 29.53 -4.19
CA SER A 78 53.59 28.30 -3.39
C SER A 78 54.41 27.17 -4.06
N GLY A 79 55.09 27.47 -5.16
CA GLY A 79 56.03 26.57 -5.83
C GLY A 79 57.47 26.78 -5.35
N THR A 80 58.44 26.33 -6.15
CA THR A 80 59.88 26.54 -5.89
C THR A 80 60.44 27.66 -6.79
N PRO A 81 61.66 28.16 -6.54
CA PRO A 81 62.31 29.12 -7.45
C PRO A 81 62.46 28.61 -8.89
N GLU A 82 62.64 27.30 -9.08
CA GLU A 82 62.82 26.66 -10.39
C GLU A 82 61.49 26.38 -11.10
N LEU A 83 60.40 26.22 -10.34
CA LEU A 83 59.06 25.96 -10.84
C LEU A 83 58.02 26.78 -10.03
N PRO A 84 57.87 28.08 -10.32
CA PRO A 84 56.92 28.93 -9.60
C PRO A 84 55.47 28.51 -9.82
N SER A 85 54.68 28.55 -8.74
CA SER A 85 53.24 28.30 -8.76
C SER A 85 52.52 29.45 -8.07
N TRP A 86 51.97 30.37 -8.86
CA TRP A 86 51.30 31.57 -8.37
C TRP A 86 49.83 31.28 -8.03
N ASN A 87 49.51 31.29 -6.74
CA ASN A 87 48.16 31.06 -6.24
C ASN A 87 47.54 32.36 -5.72
N LEU A 88 46.30 32.64 -6.13
CA LEU A 88 45.53 33.78 -5.66
C LEU A 88 45.13 33.55 -4.21
N VAL A 89 45.47 34.49 -3.33
CA VAL A 89 45.17 34.44 -1.91
C VAL A 89 43.81 35.09 -1.67
N GLY A 90 42.91 34.37 -1.01
CA GLY A 90 41.63 34.91 -0.53
C GLY A 90 40.59 35.17 -1.61
N SER A 91 40.66 34.51 -2.77
CA SER A 91 39.49 34.50 -3.64
C SER A 91 38.36 33.73 -2.96
N ASN A 92 37.15 34.30 -2.93
CA ASN A 92 35.90 33.65 -2.53
C ASN A 92 35.50 32.51 -3.49
N SER A 93 36.49 31.81 -4.07
CA SER A 93 36.35 30.70 -5.02
C SER A 93 36.14 29.37 -4.30
N GLY A 94 35.56 29.38 -3.10
CA GLY A 94 34.89 28.20 -2.60
C GLY A 94 33.75 27.89 -3.57
N TYR A 95 33.67 26.65 -4.03
CA TYR A 95 32.53 26.15 -4.80
C TYR A 95 31.20 26.54 -4.13
N TRP A 96 31.16 26.46 -2.80
CA TRP A 96 30.06 26.92 -1.96
C TRP A 96 30.18 28.41 -1.65
N GLN A 97 29.15 29.16 -2.04
CA GLN A 97 29.01 30.60 -1.81
C GLN A 97 28.08 30.84 -0.63
N SER A 98 28.23 31.96 0.07
CA SER A 98 27.35 32.36 1.18
C SER A 98 26.51 33.58 0.81
N SER A 99 25.26 33.61 1.24
CA SER A 99 24.37 34.78 1.20
C SER A 99 23.65 34.91 2.54
N GLY A 100 24.09 35.85 3.38
CA GLY A 100 23.57 35.96 4.75
C GLY A 100 23.90 34.71 5.58
N SER A 101 22.87 34.04 6.10
CA SER A 101 22.97 32.77 6.83
C SER A 101 23.00 31.53 5.93
N ASP A 102 22.82 31.71 4.62
CA ASP A 102 22.63 30.60 3.68
C ASP A 102 23.93 30.26 2.96
N ILE A 103 24.16 28.97 2.71
CA ILE A 103 25.26 28.45 1.89
C ILE A 103 24.66 27.74 0.67
N TYR A 104 25.17 28.02 -0.52
CA TYR A 104 24.60 27.50 -1.78
C TYR A 104 25.67 27.18 -2.84
N TYR A 105 25.28 26.37 -3.83
CA TYR A 105 26.10 25.98 -4.98
C TYR A 105 25.31 26.17 -6.28
N ASN A 106 25.71 27.13 -7.12
CA ASN A 106 25.02 27.43 -8.40
C ASN A 106 25.83 27.04 -9.65
N LEU A 107 27.03 26.46 -9.49
CA LEU A 107 27.94 26.15 -10.61
C LEU A 107 27.90 24.65 -10.96
N GLY A 108 26.80 24.14 -11.51
CA GLY A 108 26.71 22.76 -11.99
C GLY A 108 26.03 21.81 -10.99
N LYS A 109 26.66 20.66 -10.70
CA LYS A 109 26.06 19.54 -9.94
C LYS A 109 26.94 19.12 -8.76
N VAL A 110 26.34 18.62 -7.68
CA VAL A 110 27.03 18.13 -6.48
C VAL A 110 27.08 16.60 -6.49
N GLY A 111 28.29 16.02 -6.40
CA GLY A 111 28.50 14.57 -6.31
C GLY A 111 29.07 14.18 -4.95
N ILE A 112 28.45 13.21 -4.28
CA ILE A 112 28.98 12.56 -3.08
C ILE A 112 29.35 11.12 -3.45
N GLY A 113 30.65 10.83 -3.43
CA GLY A 113 31.20 9.53 -3.86
C GLY A 113 31.35 9.36 -5.38
N THR A 114 31.12 10.41 -6.18
CA THR A 114 31.26 10.41 -7.64
C THR A 114 31.80 11.74 -8.15
N SER A 115 32.69 11.70 -9.15
CA SER A 115 33.17 12.89 -9.88
C SER A 115 32.32 13.24 -11.10
N THR A 116 31.29 12.44 -11.41
CA THR A 116 30.43 12.61 -12.59
C THR A 116 28.93 12.49 -12.21
N PRO A 117 28.38 13.44 -11.43
CA PRO A 117 26.97 13.41 -11.02
C PRO A 117 26.01 13.54 -12.22
N ASN A 118 25.01 12.66 -12.30
CA ASN A 118 24.00 12.65 -13.35
C ASN A 118 22.80 13.56 -13.03
N ALA A 119 22.57 13.90 -11.76
CA ALA A 119 21.52 14.80 -11.27
C ALA A 119 22.13 16.01 -10.53
N SER A 120 21.33 17.03 -10.20
CA SER A 120 21.81 18.22 -9.46
C SER A 120 22.49 17.87 -8.13
N LEU A 121 22.00 16.81 -7.47
CA LEU A 121 22.66 16.13 -6.37
C LEU A 121 22.69 14.63 -6.67
N SER A 122 23.87 14.03 -6.73
CA SER A 122 24.05 12.58 -6.88
C SER A 122 24.85 12.02 -5.71
N VAL A 123 24.32 10.98 -5.06
CA VAL A 123 25.04 10.21 -4.04
C VAL A 123 25.22 8.78 -4.57
N SER A 124 26.45 8.36 -4.85
CA SER A 124 26.74 7.10 -5.55
C SER A 124 27.17 5.95 -4.65
N ASN A 125 27.54 6.22 -3.40
CA ASN A 125 27.89 5.18 -2.44
C ASN A 125 26.68 4.84 -1.56
N THR A 126 25.75 4.05 -2.09
CA THR A 126 24.44 3.76 -1.47
C THR A 126 24.34 2.39 -0.80
N SER A 127 25.44 1.63 -0.69
CA SER A 127 25.38 0.29 -0.08
C SER A 127 25.24 0.36 1.44
N LEU A 128 24.17 -0.20 1.98
CA LEU A 128 23.98 -0.44 3.41
C LEU A 128 24.26 -1.89 3.80
N GLN A 129 24.80 -2.07 5.01
CA GLN A 129 24.94 -3.35 5.72
C GLN A 129 23.93 -3.39 6.90
N GLY A 130 22.64 -3.20 6.61
CA GLY A 130 21.55 -3.35 7.59
C GLY A 130 21.08 -2.07 8.29
N ILE A 131 20.00 -2.23 9.07
CA ILE A 131 19.13 -1.17 9.61
C ILE A 131 19.80 -0.24 10.65
N ALA A 132 20.90 -0.70 11.27
CA ALA A 132 21.64 0.04 12.30
C ALA A 132 22.74 0.97 11.74
N THR A 133 22.99 0.95 10.43
CA THR A 133 24.00 1.80 9.79
C THR A 133 23.32 2.92 8.99
N ALA A 134 23.90 4.13 9.04
CA ALA A 134 23.42 5.27 8.26
C ALA A 134 23.57 4.98 6.74
N GLY A 135 22.50 5.23 5.97
CA GLY A 135 22.53 5.06 4.51
C GLY A 135 23.30 6.17 3.80
N SER A 136 23.30 6.14 2.46
CA SER A 136 23.88 7.20 1.61
C SER A 136 23.29 8.58 1.87
N PHE A 137 22.00 8.62 2.18
CA PHE A 137 21.26 9.84 2.40
C PHE A 137 20.38 9.67 3.64
N GLN A 138 20.63 10.50 4.64
CA GLN A 138 19.91 10.50 5.90
C GLN A 138 19.48 11.92 6.24
N ILE A 139 18.21 12.07 6.61
CA ILE A 139 17.66 13.29 7.21
C ILE A 139 17.37 13.00 8.67
N GLY A 140 18.07 13.70 9.57
CA GLY A 140 17.95 13.51 11.02
C GLY A 140 19.13 12.76 11.65
N PRO A 141 19.19 12.68 13.00
CA PRO A 141 20.26 12.00 13.72
C PRO A 141 20.19 10.47 13.59
N SER A 142 21.32 9.78 13.65
CA SER A 142 21.37 8.31 13.53
C SER A 142 20.80 7.58 14.74
N ASP A 143 20.76 8.24 15.90
CA ASP A 143 20.35 7.71 17.20
C ASP A 143 18.89 8.05 17.58
N THR A 144 18.14 8.72 16.71
CA THR A 144 16.73 9.07 16.93
C THR A 144 15.91 8.89 15.64
N TYR A 145 14.83 9.67 15.46
CA TYR A 145 14.02 9.63 14.26
C TYR A 145 14.78 10.16 13.05
N ASN A 146 14.85 9.35 12.00
CA ASN A 146 15.43 9.76 10.74
C ASN A 146 14.70 9.16 9.53
N LEU A 147 14.93 9.76 8.38
CA LEU A 147 14.53 9.23 7.07
C LEU A 147 15.80 8.84 6.31
N VAL A 148 15.87 7.59 5.86
CA VAL A 148 17.03 7.06 5.13
C VAL A 148 16.58 6.61 3.75
N CYS A 149 17.39 6.92 2.75
CA CYS A 149 17.25 6.39 1.40
C CYS A 149 18.49 5.57 1.02
N ASP A 150 18.28 4.40 0.43
CA ASP A 150 19.33 3.53 -0.10
C ASP A 150 19.02 3.04 -1.53
N ASN A 151 19.63 1.93 -1.97
CA ASN A 151 19.56 1.43 -3.35
C ASN A 151 18.14 1.16 -3.85
N ASN A 152 17.21 0.76 -2.98
CA ASN A 152 15.84 0.43 -3.38
C ASN A 152 14.78 0.71 -2.31
N GLU A 153 15.14 1.37 -1.21
CA GLU A 153 14.24 1.65 -0.10
C GLU A 153 14.29 3.12 0.36
N VAL A 154 13.14 3.62 0.79
CA VAL A 154 13.01 4.83 1.61
C VAL A 154 12.36 4.40 2.92
N GLN A 155 13.06 4.62 4.04
CA GLN A 155 12.65 4.09 5.34
C GLN A 155 12.70 5.16 6.42
N ALA A 156 11.61 5.32 7.16
CA ALA A 156 11.62 6.04 8.43
C ALA A 156 12.16 5.11 9.52
N ARG A 157 13.13 5.56 10.31
CA ARG A 157 13.71 4.80 11.42
C ARG A 157 13.62 5.57 12.73
N ASN A 158 13.74 4.84 13.85
CA ASN A 158 13.99 5.39 15.17
C ASN A 158 15.08 4.57 15.86
N ASN A 159 16.26 5.16 16.07
CA ASN A 159 17.40 4.53 16.74
C ASN A 159 17.75 3.13 16.16
N GLY A 160 17.95 3.06 14.84
CA GLY A 160 18.31 1.81 14.15
C GLY A 160 17.19 0.76 14.04
N THR A 161 15.93 1.13 14.30
CA THR A 161 14.75 0.26 14.09
C THR A 161 13.75 0.89 13.12
N GLY A 162 12.95 0.09 12.43
CA GLY A 162 11.93 0.61 11.52
C GLY A 162 10.85 1.38 12.28
N SER A 163 10.39 2.49 11.72
CA SER A 163 9.34 3.32 12.32
C SER A 163 8.26 3.68 11.29
N THR A 164 7.14 4.24 11.76
CA THR A 164 6.05 4.67 10.87
C THR A 164 6.49 5.87 10.04
N LEU A 165 6.47 5.71 8.71
CA LEU A 165 6.57 6.83 7.78
C LEU A 165 5.20 7.51 7.67
N TYR A 166 5.06 8.67 8.31
CA TYR A 166 3.87 9.50 8.15
C TYR A 166 3.99 10.34 6.87
N LEU A 167 3.14 10.04 5.88
CA LEU A 167 2.98 10.86 4.69
C LEU A 167 1.68 11.66 4.82
N GLN A 168 1.74 12.98 4.53
CA GLN A 168 0.59 13.88 4.65
C GLN A 168 -0.09 13.86 6.02
N TYR A 169 0.69 13.82 7.12
CA TYR A 169 0.16 13.82 8.49
C TYR A 169 -0.82 14.99 8.76
N TRP A 170 -0.56 16.15 8.15
CA TRP A 170 -1.40 17.34 8.24
C TRP A 170 -2.43 17.47 7.10
N GLY A 171 -2.64 16.41 6.31
CA GLY A 171 -3.50 16.38 5.13
C GLY A 171 -2.76 16.64 3.80
N GLY A 172 -3.49 16.55 2.68
CA GLY A 172 -2.96 16.65 1.31
C GLY A 172 -3.04 15.33 0.54
N ASN A 173 -2.79 15.39 -0.78
CA ASN A 173 -2.82 14.20 -1.63
C ASN A 173 -1.43 13.54 -1.68
N ILE A 174 -1.40 12.21 -1.64
CA ILE A 174 -0.22 11.41 -2.02
C ILE A 174 -0.54 10.81 -3.38
N ASP A 175 0.18 11.24 -4.40
CA ASP A 175 0.12 10.60 -5.71
C ASP A 175 1.25 9.58 -5.82
N LEU A 176 0.89 8.29 -5.80
CA LEU A 176 1.84 7.17 -5.93
C LEU A 176 2.08 6.77 -7.39
N CYS A 177 1.21 7.18 -8.32
CA CYS A 177 1.39 6.96 -9.75
C CYS A 177 0.46 7.86 -10.57
N SER A 178 1.02 8.92 -11.15
CA SER A 178 0.26 9.93 -11.91
C SER A 178 0.16 9.63 -13.42
N SER A 179 1.02 8.74 -13.96
CA SER A 179 1.21 8.57 -15.41
C SER A 179 1.04 7.11 -15.88
N GLY A 180 -0.13 6.52 -15.65
CA GLY A 180 -0.54 5.25 -16.27
C GLY A 180 0.22 3.99 -15.82
N GLY A 181 1.02 4.09 -14.76
CA GLY A 181 1.63 2.93 -14.10
C GLY A 181 0.74 2.34 -13.01
N THR A 182 1.16 1.20 -12.46
CA THR A 182 0.46 0.52 -11.36
C THR A 182 1.20 0.77 -10.05
N SER A 183 0.54 1.34 -9.05
CA SER A 183 1.04 1.35 -7.66
C SER A 183 0.61 0.05 -6.97
N GLY A 184 1.57 -0.84 -6.74
CA GLY A 184 1.35 -2.06 -5.97
C GLY A 184 1.75 -1.89 -4.51
N PHE A 185 0.91 -2.30 -3.58
CA PHE A 185 1.28 -2.49 -2.18
C PHE A 185 1.60 -3.97 -1.94
N TYR A 186 2.83 -4.26 -1.54
CA TYR A 186 3.27 -5.63 -1.23
C TYR A 186 3.17 -5.87 0.28
N GLY A 187 2.33 -6.82 0.67
CA GLY A 187 2.08 -7.18 2.08
C GLY A 187 0.70 -6.73 2.59
N PRO A 188 0.42 -6.94 3.89
CA PRO A 188 -0.84 -6.52 4.49
C PRO A 188 -0.98 -4.99 4.49
N VAL A 189 -2.08 -4.49 3.94
CA VAL A 189 -2.44 -3.07 4.01
C VAL A 189 -3.63 -2.94 4.96
N ASN A 190 -3.40 -2.33 6.13
CA ASN A 190 -4.45 -2.00 7.07
C ASN A 190 -4.93 -0.58 6.83
N MET A 191 -6.21 -0.42 6.52
CA MET A 191 -6.85 0.89 6.38
C MET A 191 -7.74 1.15 7.59
N TYR A 192 -7.35 2.12 8.42
CA TYR A 192 -8.07 2.45 9.67
C TYR A 192 -9.19 3.48 9.46
N SER A 193 -9.31 4.04 8.26
CA SER A 193 -10.29 5.06 7.89
C SER A 193 -10.82 4.83 6.48
N ASN A 194 -11.43 5.85 5.88
CA ASN A 194 -12.02 5.78 4.54
C ASN A 194 -10.96 5.55 3.44
N LEU A 195 -11.27 4.66 2.51
CA LEU A 195 -10.65 4.60 1.18
C LEU A 195 -11.62 5.22 0.18
N THR A 196 -11.20 6.29 -0.50
CA THR A 196 -11.92 6.80 -1.67
C THR A 196 -11.08 6.52 -2.90
N ALA A 197 -11.56 5.61 -3.75
CA ALA A 197 -10.95 5.31 -5.04
C ALA A 197 -11.78 5.95 -6.17
N TYR A 198 -11.13 6.73 -7.02
CA TYR A 198 -11.73 7.29 -8.24
C TYR A 198 -11.61 6.35 -9.44
N GLY A 199 -10.89 5.25 -9.29
CA GLY A 199 -10.71 4.21 -10.29
C GLY A 199 -10.99 2.83 -9.71
N ARG A 200 -10.49 1.80 -10.38
CA ARG A 200 -10.73 0.41 -10.02
C ARG A 200 -9.81 -0.06 -8.89
N ILE A 201 -10.33 -0.91 -8.01
CA ILE A 201 -9.61 -1.57 -6.94
C ILE A 201 -9.44 -3.05 -7.31
N GLY A 202 -8.19 -3.49 -7.44
CA GLY A 202 -7.84 -4.90 -7.67
C GLY A 202 -7.20 -5.52 -6.44
N ILE A 203 -7.71 -6.66 -5.95
CA ILE A 203 -7.06 -7.49 -4.93
C ILE A 203 -6.54 -8.76 -5.61
N LYS A 204 -5.21 -8.89 -5.69
CA LYS A 204 -4.49 -9.99 -6.39
C LYS A 204 -4.89 -10.18 -7.87
N THR A 205 -5.34 -9.11 -8.52
CA THR A 205 -5.74 -9.13 -9.93
C THR A 205 -5.52 -7.75 -10.56
N ASN A 206 -5.42 -7.71 -11.89
CA ASN A 206 -5.58 -6.47 -12.64
C ASN A 206 -7.08 -6.25 -12.87
N PRO A 207 -7.70 -5.22 -12.28
CA PRO A 207 -9.15 -5.16 -12.16
C PRO A 207 -9.86 -4.87 -13.49
N ASN A 208 -10.75 -5.77 -13.89
CA ASN A 208 -11.67 -5.54 -15.02
C ASN A 208 -12.94 -4.80 -14.58
N TYR A 209 -13.23 -4.80 -13.29
CA TYR A 209 -14.37 -4.15 -12.65
C TYR A 209 -13.88 -3.14 -11.60
N ASP A 210 -14.75 -2.24 -11.15
CA ASP A 210 -14.37 -1.22 -10.15
C ASP A 210 -13.91 -1.82 -8.82
N LEU A 211 -14.37 -3.01 -8.49
CA LEU A 211 -13.78 -3.88 -7.49
C LEU A 211 -13.63 -5.28 -8.08
N ASP A 212 -12.39 -5.74 -8.21
CA ASP A 212 -12.07 -7.07 -8.72
C ASP A 212 -11.19 -7.78 -7.70
N ILE A 213 -11.63 -8.96 -7.26
CA ILE A 213 -10.98 -9.70 -6.17
C ILE A 213 -10.77 -11.13 -6.66
N ASN A 214 -9.50 -11.53 -6.81
CA ASN A 214 -9.13 -12.88 -7.20
C ASN A 214 -8.35 -13.56 -6.08
N SER A 215 -8.94 -14.56 -5.43
CA SER A 215 -8.26 -15.34 -4.39
C SER A 215 -8.45 -16.83 -4.60
N THR A 216 -7.35 -17.56 -4.63
CA THR A 216 -7.32 -19.04 -4.70
C THR A 216 -6.98 -19.69 -3.37
N SER A 217 -6.49 -18.93 -2.38
CA SER A 217 -5.95 -19.48 -1.12
C SER A 217 -6.81 -19.18 0.11
N TYR A 218 -7.67 -18.17 0.04
CA TYR A 218 -8.53 -17.71 1.15
C TYR A 218 -9.89 -17.25 0.60
N THR A 219 -10.86 -17.06 1.50
CA THR A 219 -12.11 -16.36 1.18
C THR A 219 -11.78 -15.04 0.48
N ALA A 220 -12.26 -14.88 -0.75
CA ALA A 220 -11.90 -13.74 -1.60
C ALA A 220 -12.29 -12.41 -0.95
N ALA A 221 -13.50 -12.32 -0.40
CA ALA A 221 -13.97 -11.17 0.33
C ALA A 221 -14.74 -11.62 1.58
N ASN A 222 -14.48 -10.98 2.71
CA ASN A 222 -15.30 -11.11 3.91
C ASN A 222 -15.84 -9.71 4.27
N ILE A 223 -17.16 -9.53 4.19
CA ILE A 223 -17.83 -8.27 4.52
C ILE A 223 -18.60 -8.51 5.82
N TYR A 224 -18.09 -7.96 6.92
CA TYR A 224 -18.63 -8.16 8.25
C TYR A 224 -18.85 -6.82 8.95
N SER A 225 -20.03 -6.64 9.57
CA SER A 225 -20.34 -5.48 10.40
C SER A 225 -20.43 -5.93 11.87
N PRO A 226 -19.46 -5.57 12.73
CA PRO A 226 -19.43 -5.99 14.13
C PRO A 226 -20.42 -5.23 15.05
N TYR A 227 -21.20 -4.29 14.53
CA TYR A 227 -21.93 -3.33 15.38
C TYR A 227 -23.28 -3.88 15.89
N ASN A 228 -23.35 -4.15 17.20
CA ASN A 228 -24.54 -4.59 17.96
C ASN A 228 -25.53 -3.44 18.25
N GLY A 229 -25.96 -2.69 17.23
CA GLY A 229 -26.83 -1.52 17.43
C GLY A 229 -27.77 -1.16 16.29
N GLY A 230 -27.93 -2.02 15.26
CA GLY A 230 -29.01 -1.89 14.29
C GLY A 230 -28.67 -1.14 13.00
N THR A 231 -27.61 -1.55 12.31
CA THR A 231 -27.50 -1.31 10.85
C THR A 231 -26.97 -2.57 10.20
N THR A 232 -27.81 -3.19 9.37
CA THR A 232 -27.46 -4.32 8.50
C THR A 232 -26.22 -3.98 7.67
N THR A 233 -25.32 -4.93 7.44
CA THR A 233 -24.41 -4.84 6.28
C THR A 233 -25.30 -4.70 5.03
N GLN A 234 -25.37 -3.50 4.45
CA GLN A 234 -26.15 -3.28 3.24
C GLN A 234 -25.24 -3.44 2.02
N VAL A 235 -25.46 -4.50 1.26
CA VAL A 235 -24.87 -4.65 -0.08
C VAL A 235 -25.94 -4.24 -1.09
N ILE A 236 -25.91 -2.98 -1.53
CA ILE A 236 -26.79 -2.50 -2.60
C ILE A 236 -26.11 -2.83 -3.92
N ALA A 237 -26.65 -3.80 -4.65
CA ALA A 237 -26.26 -4.07 -6.02
C ALA A 237 -27.48 -3.83 -6.93
N GLY A 238 -27.28 -3.09 -8.02
CA GLY A 238 -28.36 -2.70 -8.92
C GLY A 238 -27.94 -2.86 -10.36
N GLY A 239 -28.79 -3.50 -11.15
CA GLY A 239 -28.69 -3.46 -12.61
C GLY A 239 -29.48 -2.26 -13.13
N THR A 240 -28.81 -1.26 -13.71
CA THR A 240 -29.48 -0.03 -14.19
C THR A 240 -30.00 -0.15 -15.63
N THR A 241 -29.68 -1.25 -16.31
CA THR A 241 -30.00 -1.46 -17.73
C THR A 241 -30.73 -2.79 -17.90
N ALA A 242 -31.67 -2.86 -18.84
CA ALA A 242 -32.35 -4.11 -19.18
C ALA A 242 -31.33 -5.22 -19.48
N GLY A 243 -31.55 -6.41 -18.91
CA GLY A 243 -30.65 -7.56 -19.08
C GLY A 243 -29.41 -7.59 -18.16
N THR A 244 -29.31 -6.68 -17.18
CA THR A 244 -28.23 -6.72 -16.18
C THR A 244 -28.66 -7.43 -14.90
N TRP A 245 -27.71 -8.10 -14.25
CA TRP A 245 -27.92 -8.73 -12.95
C TRP A 245 -27.35 -7.84 -11.85
N ALA A 246 -28.15 -7.57 -10.82
CA ALA A 246 -27.65 -7.01 -9.58
C ALA A 246 -26.70 -7.98 -8.87
N PHE A 247 -27.04 -9.27 -8.87
CA PHE A 247 -26.24 -10.33 -8.28
C PHE A 247 -26.22 -11.55 -9.21
N TYR A 248 -25.02 -12.00 -9.58
CA TYR A 248 -24.81 -13.20 -10.38
C TYR A 248 -23.87 -14.14 -9.64
N ALA A 249 -24.42 -15.24 -9.12
CA ALA A 249 -23.66 -16.28 -8.42
C ALA A 249 -23.83 -17.62 -9.13
N TYR A 250 -22.73 -18.36 -9.23
CA TYR A 250 -22.69 -19.68 -9.86
C TYR A 250 -21.74 -20.60 -9.09
N ALA A 251 -21.99 -21.91 -9.21
CA ALA A 251 -21.11 -22.96 -8.70
C ALA A 251 -20.90 -23.98 -9.82
N THR A 252 -19.67 -24.49 -9.98
CA THR A 252 -19.30 -25.31 -11.14
C THR A 252 -19.55 -26.80 -10.92
N THR A 253 -18.88 -27.42 -9.96
CA THR A 253 -18.83 -28.89 -9.87
C THR A 253 -19.24 -29.41 -8.49
N LEU A 254 -20.55 -29.32 -8.17
CA LEU A 254 -21.24 -29.87 -6.96
C LEU A 254 -21.53 -28.87 -5.81
N GLY A 255 -21.39 -27.57 -6.04
CA GLY A 255 -21.69 -26.53 -5.04
C GLY A 255 -23.10 -25.93 -5.16
N PHE A 256 -23.59 -25.33 -4.06
CA PHE A 256 -24.73 -24.41 -4.10
C PHE A 256 -24.20 -23.00 -4.44
N ALA A 257 -24.89 -22.27 -5.32
CA ALA A 257 -24.50 -20.89 -5.67
C ALA A 257 -24.65 -19.91 -4.48
N ALA A 258 -25.52 -20.23 -3.51
CA ALA A 258 -25.70 -19.46 -2.28
C ALA A 258 -26.22 -20.35 -1.14
N TYR A 259 -25.90 -19.96 0.10
CA TYR A 259 -26.49 -20.48 1.33
C TYR A 259 -26.98 -19.29 2.17
N PHE A 260 -28.19 -19.41 2.72
CA PHE A 260 -28.79 -18.39 3.58
C PHE A 260 -29.16 -19.03 4.91
N SER A 261 -28.60 -18.50 6.00
CA SER A 261 -28.93 -18.90 7.36
C SER A 261 -30.12 -18.08 7.85
N GLY A 262 -31.33 -18.59 7.63
CA GLY A 262 -32.59 -17.94 7.99
C GLY A 262 -33.52 -17.71 6.79
N ASN A 263 -34.59 -16.96 7.01
CA ASN A 263 -35.64 -16.75 6.02
C ASN A 263 -35.21 -15.77 4.92
N ILE A 264 -35.56 -16.09 3.68
CA ILE A 264 -35.39 -15.20 2.52
C ILE A 264 -36.74 -14.55 2.23
N TYR A 265 -36.79 -13.22 2.29
CA TYR A 265 -37.95 -12.46 1.81
C TYR A 265 -37.64 -11.94 0.40
N CYS A 266 -38.44 -12.35 -0.58
CA CYS A 266 -38.35 -11.84 -1.95
C CYS A 266 -39.75 -11.48 -2.47
N THR A 267 -39.80 -10.52 -3.40
CA THR A 267 -41.06 -10.10 -4.03
C THR A 267 -41.51 -11.05 -5.13
N GLY A 268 -40.59 -11.85 -5.68
CA GLY A 268 -40.88 -12.85 -6.70
C GLY A 268 -39.67 -13.74 -7.01
N SER A 269 -39.95 -14.89 -7.62
CA SER A 269 -38.96 -15.84 -8.11
C SER A 269 -39.47 -16.47 -9.41
N TYR A 270 -38.60 -16.61 -10.40
CA TYR A 270 -38.90 -17.27 -11.67
C TYR A 270 -37.91 -18.40 -11.90
N LEU A 271 -38.44 -19.57 -12.25
CA LEU A 271 -37.65 -20.72 -12.71
C LEU A 271 -37.82 -20.86 -14.22
N PRO A 272 -36.74 -21.09 -14.99
CA PRO A 272 -36.85 -21.32 -16.43
C PRO A 272 -37.61 -22.64 -16.70
N SER A 273 -38.63 -22.58 -17.56
CA SER A 273 -39.49 -23.73 -17.87
C SER A 273 -40.05 -23.71 -19.32
N ASP A 274 -39.38 -23.01 -20.23
CA ASP A 274 -39.69 -23.02 -21.67
C ASP A 274 -39.50 -24.45 -22.23
N GLU A 275 -40.36 -24.88 -23.16
CA GLU A 275 -40.33 -26.21 -23.77
C GLU A 275 -38.97 -26.50 -24.43
N LYS A 276 -38.34 -25.50 -25.04
CA LYS A 276 -37.02 -25.66 -25.69
C LYS A 276 -35.87 -25.97 -24.72
N LEU A 277 -36.10 -25.79 -23.42
CA LEU A 277 -35.14 -26.09 -22.35
C LEU A 277 -35.36 -27.49 -21.76
N LYS A 278 -36.27 -28.29 -22.33
CA LYS A 278 -36.66 -29.60 -21.83
C LYS A 278 -36.52 -30.65 -22.92
N ASP A 279 -35.98 -31.79 -22.53
CA ASP A 279 -35.93 -33.00 -23.35
C ASP A 279 -36.73 -34.11 -22.66
N ASN A 280 -37.12 -35.14 -23.43
CA ASN A 280 -37.85 -36.32 -22.92
C ASN A 280 -39.11 -35.98 -22.10
N ILE A 281 -39.94 -35.07 -22.61
CA ILE A 281 -41.20 -34.69 -21.97
C ILE A 281 -42.18 -35.86 -22.07
N GLN A 282 -42.59 -36.40 -20.92
CA GLN A 282 -43.55 -37.50 -20.82
C GLN A 282 -44.71 -37.11 -19.90
N PRO A 283 -45.96 -37.53 -20.19
CA PRO A 283 -47.07 -37.36 -19.26
C PRO A 283 -46.81 -38.09 -17.95
N MET A 284 -47.12 -37.44 -16.82
CA MET A 284 -47.15 -38.07 -15.51
C MET A 284 -48.45 -38.88 -15.37
N LYS A 285 -48.41 -39.99 -14.62
CA LYS A 285 -49.53 -40.88 -14.33
C LYS A 285 -49.36 -41.48 -12.93
N ASN A 286 -50.46 -41.93 -12.33
CA ASN A 286 -50.53 -42.50 -10.99
C ASN A 286 -49.99 -41.54 -9.91
N SER A 287 -50.17 -40.23 -10.04
CA SER A 287 -49.73 -39.33 -8.97
C SER A 287 -50.66 -39.39 -7.78
N LEU A 288 -51.96 -39.63 -7.96
CA LEU A 288 -52.91 -39.76 -6.86
C LEU A 288 -52.50 -40.92 -5.94
N ASP A 289 -52.28 -42.11 -6.51
CA ASP A 289 -51.87 -43.29 -5.74
C ASP A 289 -50.56 -43.06 -4.96
N LYS A 290 -49.60 -42.33 -5.54
CA LYS A 290 -48.34 -41.99 -4.88
C LYS A 290 -48.52 -40.95 -3.78
N ILE A 291 -49.30 -39.90 -4.02
CA ILE A 291 -49.59 -38.87 -3.01
C ILE A 291 -50.33 -39.47 -1.82
N MET A 292 -51.24 -40.43 -2.04
CA MET A 292 -51.96 -41.13 -0.98
C MET A 292 -51.07 -42.00 -0.08
N GLN A 293 -49.82 -42.26 -0.46
CA GLN A 293 -48.83 -42.97 0.37
C GLN A 293 -48.02 -42.02 1.27
N LEU A 294 -48.19 -40.71 1.14
CA LEU A 294 -47.44 -39.71 1.88
C LEU A 294 -48.14 -39.33 3.20
N ASP A 295 -47.33 -39.20 4.25
CA ASP A 295 -47.76 -38.74 5.56
C ASP A 295 -47.52 -37.24 5.70
N VAL A 296 -48.60 -36.46 5.73
CA VAL A 296 -48.52 -35.04 6.12
C VAL A 296 -48.36 -34.96 7.63
N VAL A 297 -47.26 -34.35 8.07
CA VAL A 297 -46.90 -34.25 9.48
C VAL A 297 -46.74 -32.79 9.91
N THR A 298 -46.92 -32.55 11.21
CA THR A 298 -46.49 -31.31 11.84
C THR A 298 -45.31 -31.59 12.75
N TYR A 299 -44.33 -30.70 12.79
CA TYR A 299 -43.10 -30.91 13.55
C TYR A 299 -42.50 -29.59 14.02
N ASN A 300 -41.60 -29.69 15.01
CA ASN A 300 -40.70 -28.60 15.40
C ASN A 300 -39.29 -29.05 15.04
N TYR A 301 -38.46 -28.13 14.56
CA TYR A 301 -37.05 -28.45 14.33
C TYR A 301 -36.31 -28.68 15.65
N ASN A 302 -35.38 -29.64 15.67
CA ASN A 302 -34.49 -29.87 16.80
C ASN A 302 -33.36 -28.83 16.82
N THR A 303 -33.67 -27.60 17.22
CA THR A 303 -32.72 -26.48 17.27
C THR A 303 -31.64 -26.66 18.34
N THR A 304 -31.90 -27.43 19.40
CA THR A 304 -30.92 -27.73 20.45
C THR A 304 -29.89 -28.76 20.00
N GLY A 305 -30.30 -29.75 19.21
CA GLY A 305 -29.40 -30.78 18.68
C GLY A 305 -28.59 -30.32 17.47
N PHE A 306 -29.06 -29.28 16.76
CA PHE A 306 -28.42 -28.75 15.55
C PHE A 306 -28.37 -27.21 15.55
N PRO A 307 -27.73 -26.58 16.56
CA PRO A 307 -27.71 -25.13 16.71
C PRO A 307 -27.03 -24.40 15.53
N GLU A 308 -26.13 -25.06 14.81
CA GLU A 308 -25.41 -24.54 13.65
C GLU A 308 -26.28 -24.32 12.40
N LEU A 309 -27.47 -24.92 12.34
CA LEU A 309 -28.34 -24.84 11.17
C LEU A 309 -29.27 -23.62 11.19
N ASN A 310 -29.36 -22.90 12.33
CA ASN A 310 -30.23 -21.73 12.51
C ASN A 310 -31.67 -21.98 12.03
N LEU A 311 -32.22 -23.13 12.42
CA LEU A 311 -33.55 -23.56 11.97
C LEU A 311 -34.66 -22.75 12.68
N PRO A 312 -35.81 -22.54 12.02
CA PRO A 312 -36.97 -21.88 12.64
C PRO A 312 -37.42 -22.58 13.93
N THR A 313 -37.83 -21.79 14.92
CA THR A 313 -38.36 -22.29 16.20
C THR A 313 -39.88 -22.51 16.18
N ASP A 314 -40.57 -21.91 15.21
CA ASP A 314 -42.01 -22.05 15.06
C ASP A 314 -42.40 -23.45 14.57
N ARG A 315 -43.62 -23.87 14.89
CA ARG A 315 -44.18 -25.15 14.42
C ARG A 315 -44.34 -25.15 12.90
N GLN A 316 -43.89 -26.23 12.28
CA GLN A 316 -43.93 -26.43 10.83
C GLN A 316 -44.95 -27.50 10.44
N ILE A 317 -45.38 -27.44 9.18
CA ILE A 317 -46.22 -28.46 8.53
C ILE A 317 -45.48 -28.89 7.26
N GLY A 318 -45.44 -30.19 6.98
CA GLY A 318 -44.80 -30.70 5.77
C GLY A 318 -44.64 -32.20 5.79
N PHE A 319 -43.55 -32.68 5.21
CA PHE A 319 -43.23 -34.11 5.10
C PHE A 319 -41.89 -34.42 5.76
N THR A 320 -41.71 -35.66 6.20
CA THR A 320 -40.36 -36.17 6.43
C THR A 320 -39.71 -36.47 5.07
N ALA A 321 -38.44 -36.09 4.90
CA ALA A 321 -37.76 -36.28 3.62
C ALA A 321 -37.69 -37.76 3.24
N GLN A 322 -37.60 -38.67 4.22
CA GLN A 322 -37.53 -40.12 4.01
C GLN A 322 -38.83 -40.70 3.48
N ASN A 323 -39.98 -40.28 4.03
CA ASN A 323 -41.28 -40.71 3.49
C ASN A 323 -41.50 -40.16 2.08
N LEU A 324 -41.16 -38.88 1.83
CA LEU A 324 -41.30 -38.30 0.50
C LEU A 324 -40.41 -38.99 -0.54
N GLU A 325 -39.16 -39.28 -0.19
CA GLU A 325 -38.20 -39.97 -1.07
C GLU A 325 -38.67 -41.36 -1.51
N SER A 326 -39.45 -42.05 -0.66
CA SER A 326 -39.99 -43.37 -1.01
C SER A 326 -40.94 -43.36 -2.21
N ALA A 327 -41.66 -42.25 -2.42
CA ALA A 327 -42.60 -42.08 -3.55
C ALA A 327 -42.05 -41.19 -4.68
N PHE A 328 -41.25 -40.18 -4.32
CA PHE A 328 -40.69 -39.15 -5.20
C PHE A 328 -39.21 -38.88 -4.89
N PRO A 329 -38.30 -39.83 -5.18
CA PRO A 329 -36.88 -39.67 -4.91
C PRO A 329 -36.28 -38.44 -5.63
N GLU A 330 -36.82 -38.04 -6.77
CA GLU A 330 -36.39 -36.87 -7.55
C GLU A 330 -36.67 -35.53 -6.86
N LEU A 331 -37.57 -35.50 -5.87
CA LEU A 331 -37.90 -34.30 -5.10
C LEU A 331 -37.08 -34.17 -3.81
N VAL A 332 -36.18 -35.13 -3.53
CA VAL A 332 -35.34 -35.14 -2.34
C VAL A 332 -33.88 -35.07 -2.75
N LYS A 333 -33.13 -34.16 -2.12
CA LYS A 333 -31.69 -34.03 -2.33
C LYS A 333 -30.93 -34.21 -1.03
N LEU A 334 -29.84 -34.97 -1.10
CA LEU A 334 -28.87 -35.05 -0.02
C LEU A 334 -28.06 -33.75 0.03
N ASN A 335 -27.99 -33.13 1.20
CA ASN A 335 -27.08 -32.05 1.50
C ASN A 335 -25.89 -32.62 2.28
N PRO A 336 -24.70 -32.72 1.65
CA PRO A 336 -23.50 -33.24 2.32
C PRO A 336 -23.00 -32.27 3.40
N PRO A 337 -22.24 -32.76 4.38
CA PRO A 337 -21.66 -31.91 5.42
C PRO A 337 -20.69 -30.89 4.81
N LYS A 338 -20.73 -29.66 5.32
CA LYS A 338 -19.84 -28.56 4.94
C LYS A 338 -19.04 -28.08 6.16
N LYS A 339 -17.99 -27.30 5.94
CA LYS A 339 -17.14 -26.79 7.03
C LYS A 339 -17.93 -25.97 8.05
N GLU A 340 -18.86 -25.13 7.59
CA GLU A 340 -19.72 -24.27 8.41
C GLU A 340 -20.95 -25.01 8.94
N GLN A 341 -21.28 -26.17 8.35
CA GLN A 341 -22.43 -27.02 8.69
C GLN A 341 -22.03 -28.50 8.62
N PRO A 342 -21.38 -29.05 9.66
CA PRO A 342 -20.76 -30.38 9.63
C PRO A 342 -21.78 -31.53 9.68
N VAL A 343 -23.04 -31.29 9.31
CA VAL A 343 -24.14 -32.25 9.39
C VAL A 343 -24.68 -32.54 8.00
N GLU A 344 -24.84 -33.83 7.71
CA GLU A 344 -25.53 -34.32 6.53
C GLU A 344 -27.04 -34.40 6.78
N PHE A 345 -27.85 -33.95 5.83
CA PHE A 345 -29.31 -34.08 5.91
C PHE A 345 -29.97 -34.11 4.53
N LYS A 346 -31.24 -34.52 4.47
CA LYS A 346 -32.04 -34.51 3.23
C LYS A 346 -32.93 -33.26 3.17
N ALA A 347 -32.97 -32.62 2.02
CA ALA A 347 -33.79 -31.44 1.72
C ALA A 347 -34.87 -31.77 0.68
N VAL A 348 -36.01 -31.09 0.75
CA VAL A 348 -37.20 -31.34 -0.07
C VAL A 348 -37.47 -30.18 -1.03
N ASN A 349 -37.74 -30.49 -2.30
CA ASN A 349 -38.23 -29.56 -3.30
C ASN A 349 -39.78 -29.47 -3.24
N TYR A 350 -40.30 -28.68 -2.30
CA TYR A 350 -41.75 -28.49 -2.16
C TYR A 350 -42.41 -27.88 -3.41
N THR A 351 -41.71 -26.98 -4.14
CA THR A 351 -42.23 -26.41 -5.39
C THR A 351 -42.47 -27.48 -6.46
N GLY A 352 -41.63 -28.52 -6.49
CA GLY A 352 -41.78 -29.65 -7.39
C GLY A 352 -43.01 -30.52 -7.10
N LEU A 353 -43.62 -30.43 -5.92
CA LEU A 353 -44.87 -31.13 -5.62
C LEU A 353 -46.09 -30.49 -6.29
N ILE A 354 -46.03 -29.21 -6.66
CA ILE A 354 -47.21 -28.49 -7.20
C ILE A 354 -47.73 -29.16 -8.49
N PRO A 355 -46.89 -29.49 -9.50
CA PRO A 355 -47.36 -30.22 -10.68
C PRO A 355 -47.88 -31.63 -10.36
N VAL A 356 -47.28 -32.33 -9.39
CA VAL A 356 -47.70 -33.67 -8.96
C VAL A 356 -49.10 -33.62 -8.35
N LEU A 357 -49.34 -32.64 -7.47
CA LEU A 357 -50.66 -32.42 -6.86
C LEU A 357 -51.69 -32.01 -7.93
N THR A 358 -51.28 -31.23 -8.93
CA THR A 358 -52.15 -30.86 -10.05
C THR A 358 -52.62 -32.09 -10.81
N GLU A 359 -51.71 -33.01 -11.14
CA GLU A 359 -52.06 -34.25 -11.84
C GLU A 359 -52.90 -35.19 -10.95
N ALA A 360 -52.57 -35.33 -9.66
CA ALA A 360 -53.37 -36.11 -8.73
C ALA A 360 -54.83 -35.60 -8.62
N ILE A 361 -55.04 -34.27 -8.64
CA ILE A 361 -56.38 -33.66 -8.66
C ILE A 361 -57.09 -33.97 -9.98
N GLN A 362 -56.39 -33.96 -11.12
CA GLN A 362 -56.95 -34.34 -12.41
C GLN A 362 -57.37 -35.81 -12.44
N GLU A 363 -56.55 -36.72 -11.89
CA GLU A 363 -56.88 -38.13 -11.74
C GLU A 363 -58.10 -38.33 -10.83
N GLN A 364 -58.13 -37.64 -9.68
CA GLN A 364 -59.26 -37.67 -8.75
C GLN A 364 -60.55 -37.18 -9.43
N GLN A 365 -60.49 -36.09 -10.18
CA GLN A 365 -61.63 -35.56 -10.92
C GLN A 365 -62.15 -36.57 -11.96
N SER A 366 -61.25 -37.24 -12.68
CA SER A 366 -61.65 -38.31 -13.63
C SER A 366 -62.34 -39.48 -12.93
N LEU A 367 -61.89 -39.87 -11.73
CA LEU A 367 -62.55 -40.91 -10.93
C LEU A 367 -63.96 -40.48 -10.48
N ILE A 368 -64.13 -39.21 -10.06
CA ILE A 368 -65.43 -38.65 -9.68
C ILE A 368 -66.40 -38.69 -10.86
N GLU A 369 -65.97 -38.25 -12.05
CA GLU A 369 -66.80 -38.29 -13.27
C GLU A 369 -67.21 -39.72 -13.64
N LYS A 370 -66.29 -40.69 -13.52
CA LYS A 370 -66.59 -42.11 -13.73
C LYS A 370 -67.59 -42.65 -12.71
N MET A 371 -67.51 -42.23 -11.45
CA MET A 371 -68.47 -42.61 -10.42
C MET A 371 -69.84 -42.00 -10.70
N GLN A 372 -69.90 -40.72 -11.10
CA GLN A 372 -71.17 -40.05 -11.43
C GLN A 372 -71.89 -40.74 -12.59
N MET A 373 -71.16 -41.08 -13.67
CA MET A 373 -71.76 -41.82 -14.80
C MET A 373 -72.38 -43.16 -14.36
N LYS A 374 -71.73 -43.88 -13.45
CA LYS A 374 -72.26 -45.13 -12.90
C LYS A 374 -73.50 -44.90 -12.05
N ILE A 375 -73.52 -43.82 -11.25
CA ILE A 375 -74.70 -43.44 -10.45
C ILE A 375 -75.88 -43.15 -11.40
N ASP A 376 -75.66 -42.32 -12.43
CA ASP A 376 -76.70 -41.98 -13.41
C ASP A 376 -77.25 -43.21 -14.15
N GLU A 377 -76.37 -44.19 -14.46
CA GLU A 377 -76.76 -45.46 -15.07
C GLU A 377 -77.61 -46.32 -14.12
N LEU A 378 -77.19 -46.43 -12.84
CA LEU A 378 -77.93 -47.16 -11.82
C LEU A 378 -79.30 -46.52 -11.55
N GLU A 379 -79.38 -45.19 -11.50
CA GLU A 379 -80.65 -44.47 -11.34
C GLU A 379 -81.60 -44.72 -12.51
N LYS A 380 -81.09 -44.77 -13.75
CA LYS A 380 -81.90 -45.14 -14.93
C LYS A 380 -82.44 -46.57 -14.83
N ILE A 381 -81.61 -47.52 -14.39
CA ILE A 381 -82.04 -48.92 -14.23
C ILE A 381 -83.15 -49.01 -13.18
N ILE A 382 -82.98 -48.38 -12.02
CA ILE A 382 -83.98 -48.39 -10.93
C ILE A 382 -85.31 -47.78 -11.40
N ASN A 383 -85.25 -46.63 -12.08
CA ASN A 383 -86.44 -45.94 -12.59
C ASN A 383 -87.15 -46.69 -13.74
N SER A 384 -86.49 -47.68 -14.35
CA SER A 384 -87.08 -48.53 -15.39
C SER A 384 -87.76 -49.81 -14.85
N GLN A 385 -87.59 -50.11 -13.56
CA GLN A 385 -88.18 -51.29 -12.88
C GLN A 385 -89.44 -50.97 -12.06
N HIS A 386 -89.81 -49.69 -11.96
CA HIS A 386 -91.10 -49.19 -11.49
C HIS A 386 -91.92 -48.70 -12.67
#